data_AF-A0A9P8W723-F1
#
_entry.id   AF-A0A9P8W723-F1
#
_cell.length_a   1.000
_cell.length_b   1.000
_cell.length_c   1.000
_cell.angle_alpha   90.00
_cell.angle_beta   90.00
_cell.angle_gamma   90.00
#
_symmetry.space_group_name_H-M   'P 1'
#
loop_
_entity.id
_entity.type
_entity.pdbx_description
1 polymer ?
#
loop_
_entity_poly.entity_id
_entity_poly.type
_entity_poly.pdbx_seq_one_letter_code
_entity_poly.pdbx_strand_id
1 'polypeptide(L)'
;MGVWLLDEIIFRAEVTASGYIMDGSLGDVGGMAETNSSHLVDRPSMPLSSPVPAPRRNPRPIPPPPLNRLPRLSHHRPLPAAPLPSLVATAKARLLAADLTSPALFSIASLPSLPPHADAAATKELRLPQPVHVQVLDIENLSLSRWEQIEELEAVERGEMTRGREVVRVTAEDDENNTGVGESQATQRPPRTSSGAAANTSVRRAGKNATHRLVLQDCKGTKVYALELRRIDGVNVGKTQAGEKILLKTDTVIARGTVLLEPEKCVLLGGKVEAWQKVWSDGRLARLREAASREQPQRT
;
A
#
# COMPACT_ATOMS: atom_id res chain seq x y z
N MET A 1 20.82 -17.30 -2.41
CA MET A 1 19.85 -18.27 -2.96
C MET A 1 18.38 -17.79 -2.98
N GLY A 2 18.06 -16.53 -2.64
CA GLY A 2 16.67 -16.03 -2.58
C GLY A 2 16.18 -15.18 -3.77
N VAL A 3 16.95 -15.11 -4.86
CA VAL A 3 16.60 -14.33 -6.08
C VAL A 3 15.79 -15.16 -7.07
N TRP A 4 15.88 -16.49 -6.99
CA TRP A 4 15.31 -17.43 -7.96
C TRP A 4 13.78 -17.56 -7.94
N LEU A 5 13.10 -17.17 -6.85
CA LEU A 5 11.66 -17.37 -6.73
C LEU A 5 10.82 -16.24 -7.35
N LEU A 6 11.38 -15.03 -7.44
CA LEU A 6 10.76 -13.92 -8.19
C LEU A 6 10.88 -14.14 -9.70
N ASP A 7 11.98 -14.75 -10.15
CA ASP A 7 12.14 -15.18 -11.54
C ASP A 7 11.11 -16.26 -11.91
N GLU A 8 10.74 -17.15 -10.98
CA GLU A 8 9.75 -18.21 -11.25
C GLU A 8 8.30 -17.69 -11.35
N ILE A 9 7.95 -16.64 -10.58
CA ILE A 9 6.66 -15.94 -10.72
C ILE A 9 6.59 -15.18 -12.06
N ILE A 10 7.72 -14.61 -12.52
CA ILE A 10 7.80 -13.92 -13.81
C ILE A 10 7.76 -14.93 -14.98
N PHE A 11 8.44 -16.07 -14.86
CA PHE A 11 8.50 -17.10 -15.91
C PHE A 11 7.14 -17.79 -16.16
N ARG A 12 6.30 -17.97 -15.12
CA ARG A 12 4.94 -18.53 -15.30
C ARG A 12 3.94 -17.57 -15.95
N ALA A 13 4.14 -16.25 -15.82
CA ALA A 13 3.33 -15.27 -16.54
C ALA A 13 3.61 -15.30 -18.06
N GLU A 14 4.82 -15.65 -18.47
CA GLU A 14 5.24 -15.72 -19.88
C GLU A 14 4.63 -16.91 -20.63
N VAL A 15 4.42 -18.05 -19.96
CA VAL A 15 3.82 -19.25 -20.56
C VAL A 15 2.30 -19.11 -20.79
N THR A 16 1.61 -18.29 -20.01
CA THR A 16 0.13 -18.14 -20.09
C THR A 16 -0.30 -17.15 -21.16
N ALA A 17 0.58 -16.23 -21.59
CA ALA A 17 0.29 -15.26 -22.65
C ALA A 17 0.40 -15.84 -24.08
N SER A 18 0.89 -17.07 -24.24
CA SER A 18 1.11 -17.71 -25.55
C SER A 18 0.05 -18.74 -25.97
N GLY A 19 -1.01 -18.94 -25.18
CA GLY A 19 -1.96 -20.03 -25.43
C GLY A 19 -3.40 -19.71 -25.09
N TYR A 20 -4.03 -18.76 -25.78
CA TYR A 20 -5.50 -18.73 -25.88
C TYR A 20 -5.93 -18.14 -27.23
N ILE A 21 -6.06 -19.03 -28.22
CA ILE A 21 -6.78 -18.84 -29.48
C ILE A 21 -7.84 -19.95 -29.54
N MET A 22 -9.12 -19.53 -29.62
CA MET A 22 -10.36 -20.30 -29.86
C MET A 22 -10.80 -21.28 -28.75
N ASP A 23 -12.07 -21.52 -28.44
CA ASP A 23 -13.31 -21.46 -29.24
C ASP A 23 -14.54 -21.24 -28.32
N GLY A 24 -15.69 -20.85 -28.87
CA GLY A 24 -16.88 -20.39 -28.15
C GLY A 24 -17.86 -21.47 -27.68
N SER A 25 -18.89 -21.03 -26.93
CA SER A 25 -20.27 -21.50 -27.09
C SER A 25 -21.24 -20.63 -26.28
N LEU A 26 -22.25 -20.13 -26.99
CA LEU A 26 -23.48 -19.50 -26.49
C LEU A 26 -24.26 -20.48 -25.57
N GLY A 27 -24.89 -19.93 -24.53
CA GLY A 27 -25.91 -20.59 -23.71
C GLY A 27 -27.04 -19.61 -23.42
N ASP A 28 -28.23 -19.99 -23.87
CA ASP A 28 -29.45 -19.19 -24.02
C ASP A 28 -30.35 -19.17 -22.76
N VAL A 29 -31.34 -18.27 -22.80
CA VAL A 29 -32.38 -17.86 -21.83
C VAL A 29 -33.22 -18.93 -21.13
N GLY A 30 -33.76 -18.56 -19.95
CA GLY A 30 -35.11 -18.95 -19.52
C GLY A 30 -35.35 -18.98 -18.01
N GLY A 31 -36.20 -18.08 -17.50
CA GLY A 31 -36.68 -18.13 -16.10
C GLY A 31 -37.62 -16.98 -15.72
N MET A 32 -38.91 -17.15 -16.00
CA MET A 32 -40.01 -16.23 -15.70
C MET A 32 -40.48 -16.26 -14.23
N ALA A 33 -41.03 -15.11 -13.79
CA ALA A 33 -42.22 -14.91 -12.94
C ALA A 33 -42.20 -15.45 -11.49
N GLU A 34 -42.86 -14.87 -10.48
CA GLU A 34 -43.67 -13.68 -10.25
C GLU A 34 -43.89 -13.65 -8.71
N THR A 35 -44.25 -12.50 -8.15
CA THR A 35 -45.48 -12.26 -7.36
C THR A 35 -45.33 -11.20 -6.26
N ASN A 36 -46.35 -10.33 -6.27
CA ASN A 36 -47.07 -9.76 -5.12
C ASN A 36 -46.43 -8.68 -4.22
N SER A 37 -46.90 -7.44 -4.40
CA SER A 37 -48.17 -6.93 -3.82
C SER A 37 -48.03 -5.59 -3.10
N SER A 38 -48.94 -4.68 -3.50
CA SER A 38 -49.65 -3.67 -2.70
C SER A 38 -48.85 -2.70 -1.82
N HIS A 39 -48.95 -1.39 -2.11
CA HIS A 39 -49.83 -0.54 -1.29
C HIS A 39 -50.14 0.81 -1.94
N LEU A 40 -51.40 1.16 -1.78
CA LEU A 40 -52.16 2.34 -2.17
C LEU A 40 -51.80 3.57 -1.32
N VAL A 41 -51.54 4.73 -1.94
CA VAL A 41 -51.91 6.05 -1.39
C VAL A 41 -52.27 7.01 -2.52
N ASP A 42 -53.39 7.69 -2.33
CA ASP A 42 -54.15 8.52 -3.26
C ASP A 42 -53.93 10.03 -2.97
N ARG A 43 -54.30 10.88 -3.95
CA ARG A 43 -54.49 12.36 -3.95
C ARG A 43 -53.36 13.27 -4.52
N PRO A 44 -53.69 14.49 -4.98
CA PRO A 44 -54.72 14.86 -5.96
C PRO A 44 -54.22 15.85 -7.06
N SER A 45 -55.01 15.98 -8.12
CA SER A 45 -54.86 16.85 -9.30
C SER A 45 -54.68 18.35 -9.04
N MET A 46 -53.84 18.99 -9.86
CA MET A 46 -53.91 20.39 -10.28
C MET A 46 -53.55 20.50 -11.77
N PRO A 47 -54.31 21.23 -12.61
CA PRO A 47 -54.07 21.33 -14.05
C PRO A 47 -53.23 22.58 -14.39
N LEU A 48 -52.12 22.41 -15.12
CA LEU A 48 -51.45 23.53 -15.78
C LEU A 48 -51.09 23.19 -17.23
N SER A 49 -51.86 23.83 -18.12
CA SER A 49 -51.43 24.54 -19.32
C SER A 49 -50.28 23.93 -20.15
N SER A 50 -50.71 23.33 -21.26
CA SER A 50 -49.91 22.97 -22.44
C SER A 50 -49.27 24.17 -23.14
N PRO A 51 -48.02 24.02 -23.64
CA PRO A 51 -47.58 24.70 -24.84
C PRO A 51 -47.16 23.73 -25.96
N VAL A 52 -47.90 23.83 -27.07
CA VAL A 52 -47.47 23.78 -28.48
C VAL A 52 -46.27 22.88 -28.87
N PRO A 53 -46.48 21.83 -29.70
CA PRO A 53 -45.39 21.06 -30.27
C PRO A 53 -44.73 21.81 -31.43
N ALA A 54 -43.44 22.11 -31.30
CA ALA A 54 -42.61 22.59 -32.40
C ALA A 54 -42.40 21.48 -33.46
N PRO A 55 -42.29 21.82 -34.75
CA PRO A 55 -42.20 20.84 -35.83
C PRO A 55 -40.90 20.03 -35.76
N ARG A 56 -41.03 18.71 -35.81
CA ARG A 56 -39.94 17.75 -36.00
C ARG A 56 -39.19 18.09 -37.29
N ARG A 57 -37.97 18.60 -37.17
CA ARG A 57 -37.01 18.62 -38.29
C ARG A 57 -36.61 17.17 -38.57
N ASN A 58 -37.02 16.66 -39.74
CA ASN A 58 -36.50 15.42 -40.30
C ASN A 58 -34.96 15.45 -40.29
N PRO A 59 -34.27 14.44 -39.73
CA PRO A 59 -32.84 14.32 -39.90
C PRO A 59 -32.57 14.05 -41.39
N ARG A 60 -31.92 15.00 -42.06
CA ARG A 60 -31.39 14.77 -43.40
C ARG A 60 -30.34 13.65 -43.30
N PRO A 61 -30.35 12.65 -44.20
CA PRO A 61 -29.31 11.64 -44.22
C PRO A 61 -27.97 12.32 -44.51
N ILE A 62 -27.00 12.14 -43.61
CA ILE A 62 -25.63 12.58 -43.79
C ILE A 62 -25.05 11.75 -44.95
N PRO A 63 -24.50 12.35 -46.02
CA PRO A 63 -23.87 11.58 -47.08
C PRO A 63 -22.68 10.79 -46.51
N PRO A 64 -22.46 9.53 -46.92
CA PRO A 64 -21.30 8.78 -46.46
C PRO A 64 -20.03 9.53 -46.86
N PRO A 65 -19.04 9.65 -45.95
CA PRO A 65 -17.79 10.32 -46.28
C PRO A 65 -17.13 9.59 -47.46
N PRO A 66 -16.54 10.31 -48.43
CA PRO A 66 -15.83 9.68 -49.52
C PRO A 66 -14.67 8.85 -48.94
N LEU A 67 -14.60 7.57 -49.34
CA LEU A 67 -13.61 6.57 -48.87
C LEU A 67 -12.13 6.93 -49.13
N ASN A 68 -11.85 8.11 -49.68
CA ASN A 68 -10.51 8.55 -50.09
C ASN A 68 -9.85 9.51 -49.08
N ARG A 69 -10.35 9.58 -47.84
CA ARG A 69 -9.78 10.46 -46.81
C ARG A 69 -9.53 9.73 -45.48
N LEU A 70 -8.84 8.59 -45.55
CA LEU A 70 -8.08 8.05 -44.42
C LEU A 70 -6.61 8.44 -44.59
N PRO A 71 -6.12 9.55 -44.02
CA PRO A 71 -4.71 9.69 -43.78
C PRO A 71 -4.34 8.68 -42.69
N ARG A 72 -3.79 7.55 -43.10
CA ARG A 72 -2.80 6.77 -42.34
C ARG A 72 -2.96 6.81 -40.82
N LEU A 73 -3.96 6.11 -40.29
CA LEU A 73 -3.95 5.62 -38.90
C LEU A 73 -2.90 4.51 -38.67
N SER A 74 -1.96 4.35 -39.60
CA SER A 74 -0.75 3.52 -39.48
C SER A 74 0.42 4.26 -38.83
N HIS A 75 0.15 5.23 -37.95
CA HIS A 75 1.16 5.94 -37.14
C HIS A 75 0.96 5.72 -35.64
N HIS A 76 0.42 4.57 -35.21
CA HIS A 76 0.90 4.02 -33.94
C HIS A 76 2.33 3.56 -34.18
N ARG A 77 3.27 4.51 -34.06
CA ARG A 77 4.69 4.22 -33.86
C ARG A 77 4.74 3.12 -32.80
N PRO A 78 5.25 1.91 -33.08
CA PRO A 78 5.57 0.99 -32.01
C PRO A 78 6.52 1.78 -31.12
N LEU A 79 6.09 2.08 -29.89
CA LEU A 79 7.01 2.55 -28.88
C LEU A 79 8.17 1.55 -28.92
N PRO A 80 9.44 1.97 -29.09
CA PRO A 80 10.54 1.03 -29.08
C PRO A 80 10.37 0.19 -27.82
N ALA A 81 10.18 -1.12 -28.00
CA ALA A 81 9.88 -2.01 -26.90
C ALA A 81 10.93 -1.76 -25.82
N ALA A 82 10.48 -1.34 -24.63
CA ALA A 82 11.39 -1.04 -23.56
C ALA A 82 12.30 -2.27 -23.35
N PRO A 83 13.61 -2.08 -23.16
CA PRO A 83 14.52 -3.21 -23.01
C PRO A 83 14.02 -4.08 -21.85
N LEU A 84 14.10 -5.41 -22.00
CA LEU A 84 13.57 -6.38 -21.04
C LEU A 84 13.91 -6.03 -19.56
N PRO A 85 15.13 -5.58 -19.20
CA PRO A 85 15.44 -5.18 -17.83
C PRO A 85 14.56 -4.04 -17.30
N SER A 86 14.20 -3.06 -18.13
CA SER A 86 13.31 -1.96 -17.75
C SER A 86 11.88 -2.46 -17.56
N LEU A 87 11.43 -3.42 -18.37
CA LEU A 87 10.12 -4.03 -18.22
C LEU A 87 10.03 -4.83 -16.91
N VAL A 88 11.03 -5.67 -16.63
CA VAL A 88 11.13 -6.44 -15.38
C VAL A 88 11.19 -5.53 -14.16
N ALA A 89 12.02 -4.48 -14.20
CA ALA A 89 12.12 -3.52 -13.11
C ALA A 89 10.77 -2.80 -12.86
N THR A 90 10.08 -2.40 -13.92
CA THR A 90 8.77 -1.73 -13.85
C THR A 90 7.71 -2.69 -13.31
N ALA A 91 7.68 -3.93 -13.81
CA ALA A 91 6.77 -4.97 -13.33
C ALA A 91 6.99 -5.24 -11.83
N LYS A 92 8.25 -5.43 -11.41
CA LYS A 92 8.61 -5.62 -10.01
C LYS A 92 8.17 -4.44 -9.14
N ALA A 93 8.44 -3.21 -9.57
CA ALA A 93 8.03 -2.01 -8.83
C ALA A 93 6.51 -1.94 -8.66
N ARG A 94 5.75 -2.26 -9.71
CA ARG A 94 4.28 -2.30 -9.66
C ARG A 94 3.75 -3.39 -8.73
N LEU A 95 4.34 -4.58 -8.77
CA LEU A 95 3.97 -5.69 -7.88
C LEU A 95 4.24 -5.35 -6.40
N LEU A 96 5.38 -4.70 -6.11
CA LEU A 96 5.72 -4.27 -4.75
C LEU A 96 4.84 -3.11 -4.25
N ALA A 97 4.28 -2.30 -5.15
CA ALA A 97 3.37 -1.20 -4.82
C ALA A 97 1.89 -1.61 -4.78
N ALA A 98 1.56 -2.83 -5.21
CA ALA A 98 0.20 -3.34 -5.28
C ALA A 98 -0.27 -3.94 -3.95
N ASP A 99 -1.58 -4.02 -3.76
CA ASP A 99 -2.20 -4.81 -2.69
C ASP A 99 -2.17 -6.31 -3.05
N LEU A 100 -1.61 -7.15 -2.18
CA LEU A 100 -1.54 -8.61 -2.39
C LEU A 100 -2.91 -9.28 -2.49
N THR A 101 -3.97 -8.65 -1.98
CA THR A 101 -5.34 -9.18 -2.04
C THR A 101 -6.05 -8.81 -3.34
N SER A 102 -5.42 -8.00 -4.21
CA SER A 102 -6.02 -7.55 -5.46
C SER A 102 -6.09 -8.69 -6.50
N PRO A 103 -7.29 -9.17 -6.87
CA PRO A 103 -7.44 -10.27 -7.82
C PRO A 103 -7.06 -9.88 -9.26
N ALA A 104 -6.98 -8.59 -9.56
CA ALA A 104 -6.62 -8.09 -10.88
C ALA A 104 -5.13 -8.28 -11.21
N LEU A 105 -4.28 -8.40 -10.18
CA LEU A 105 -2.83 -8.50 -10.34
C LEU A 105 -2.29 -9.86 -9.93
N PHE A 106 -2.99 -10.56 -9.04
CA PHE A 106 -2.56 -11.84 -8.51
C PHE A 106 -3.64 -12.90 -8.70
N SER A 107 -3.27 -14.03 -9.28
CA SER A 107 -4.08 -15.24 -9.20
C SER A 107 -3.95 -15.80 -7.78
N ILE A 108 -4.89 -15.43 -6.90
CA ILE A 108 -4.87 -15.79 -5.47
C ILE A 108 -4.78 -17.31 -5.27
N ALA A 109 -5.34 -18.10 -6.19
CA ALA A 109 -5.28 -19.56 -6.15
C ALA A 109 -3.85 -20.13 -6.34
N SER A 110 -2.95 -19.36 -6.95
CA SER A 110 -1.58 -19.76 -7.26
C SER A 110 -0.55 -19.34 -6.20
N LEU A 111 -0.93 -18.45 -5.26
CA LEU A 111 -0.04 -17.94 -4.24
C LEU A 111 -0.19 -18.74 -2.93
N PRO A 112 0.93 -19.20 -2.34
CA PRO A 112 0.95 -19.67 -0.96
C PRO A 112 0.33 -18.66 0.00
N SER A 113 -0.64 -19.12 0.79
CA SER A 113 -1.26 -18.34 1.86
C SER A 113 -0.81 -18.83 3.23
N LEU A 114 -1.14 -18.09 4.28
CA LEU A 114 -0.98 -18.58 5.64
C LEU A 114 -1.84 -19.84 5.84
N PRO A 115 -1.40 -20.79 6.70
CA PRO A 115 -2.21 -21.95 7.04
C PRO A 115 -3.52 -21.53 7.72
N PRO A 116 -4.58 -22.37 7.65
CA PRO A 116 -5.78 -22.14 8.44
C PRO A 116 -5.41 -22.08 9.93
N HIS A 117 -6.09 -21.20 10.68
CA HIS A 117 -5.86 -20.97 12.11
C HIS A 117 -4.48 -20.39 12.48
N ALA A 118 -3.78 -19.76 11.53
CA ALA A 118 -2.53 -19.05 11.82
C ALA A 118 -2.70 -17.88 12.81
N ASP A 119 -3.91 -17.33 12.95
CA ASP A 119 -4.29 -16.27 13.87
C ASP A 119 -4.86 -16.78 15.21
N ALA A 120 -5.06 -18.09 15.34
CA ALA A 120 -5.68 -18.68 16.52
C ALA A 120 -4.71 -18.73 17.72
N ALA A 121 -5.09 -18.05 18.81
CA ALA A 121 -4.34 -18.04 20.07
C ALA A 121 -4.26 -19.42 20.76
N ALA A 122 -5.19 -20.33 20.43
CA ALA A 122 -5.23 -21.69 20.98
C ALA A 122 -4.10 -22.59 20.46
N THR A 123 -3.59 -22.30 19.26
CA THR A 123 -2.50 -23.07 18.65
C THR A 123 -1.18 -22.70 19.34
N LYS A 124 -0.58 -23.66 20.05
CA LYS A 124 0.68 -23.43 20.78
C LYS A 124 1.81 -22.98 19.84
N GLU A 125 2.04 -23.76 18.79
CA GLU A 125 3.08 -23.53 17.80
C GLU A 125 2.68 -24.17 16.48
N LEU A 126 2.94 -23.47 15.39
CA LEU A 126 2.75 -23.90 14.01
C LEU A 126 3.96 -23.43 13.20
N ARG A 127 4.41 -24.23 12.23
CA ARG A 127 5.50 -23.86 11.33
C ARG A 127 4.98 -23.71 9.92
N LEU A 128 5.45 -22.69 9.21
CA LEU A 128 5.05 -22.49 7.82
C LEU A 128 5.60 -23.62 6.94
N PRO A 129 4.73 -24.37 6.23
CA PRO A 129 5.17 -25.51 5.41
C PRO A 129 5.87 -25.07 4.11
N GLN A 130 5.66 -23.83 3.71
CA GLN A 130 6.23 -23.23 2.49
C GLN A 130 6.42 -21.73 2.68
N PRO A 131 7.19 -21.06 1.80
CA PRO A 131 7.34 -19.62 1.87
C PRO A 131 6.03 -18.90 1.57
N VAL A 132 5.69 -17.87 2.34
CA VAL A 132 4.44 -17.10 2.21
C VAL A 132 4.76 -15.61 2.06
N HIS A 133 4.19 -14.98 1.05
CA HIS A 133 4.26 -13.54 0.87
C HIS A 133 3.18 -12.87 1.71
N VAL A 134 3.59 -11.89 2.50
CA VAL A 134 2.70 -11.09 3.32
C VAL A 134 2.99 -9.60 3.10
N GLN A 135 2.03 -8.77 3.46
CA GLN A 135 2.17 -7.32 3.44
C GLN A 135 1.92 -6.72 4.82
N VAL A 136 2.63 -5.65 5.13
CA VAL A 136 2.50 -4.94 6.41
C VAL A 136 1.26 -4.04 6.37
N LEU A 137 0.36 -4.19 7.35
CA LEU A 137 -0.78 -3.29 7.54
C LEU A 137 -0.51 -2.23 8.61
N ASP A 138 0.24 -2.60 9.65
CA ASP A 138 0.55 -1.72 10.77
C ASP A 138 1.91 -2.09 11.39
N ILE A 139 2.54 -1.11 12.05
CA ILE A 139 3.76 -1.28 12.83
C ILE A 139 3.77 -0.37 14.05
N GLU A 140 4.02 -0.99 15.19
CA GLU A 140 4.16 -0.36 16.49
C GLU A 140 5.52 -0.68 17.10
N ASN A 141 6.08 0.31 17.79
CA ASN A 141 7.26 0.10 18.62
C ASN A 141 6.78 -0.19 20.05
N LEU A 142 7.07 -1.39 20.54
CA LEU A 142 6.70 -1.82 21.90
C LEU A 142 7.70 -1.39 22.97
N SER A 143 8.86 -0.87 22.57
CA SER A 143 9.89 -0.40 23.50
C SER A 143 9.69 1.04 23.97
N LEU A 144 8.75 1.77 23.37
CA LEU A 144 8.38 3.12 23.78
C LEU A 144 6.95 3.11 24.29
N SER A 145 6.67 3.91 25.32
CA SER A 145 5.29 4.09 25.78
C SER A 145 4.44 4.75 24.69
N ARG A 146 3.13 4.49 24.69
CA ARG A 146 2.22 5.18 23.74
C ARG A 146 2.23 6.69 23.94
N TRP A 147 2.31 7.15 25.19
CA TRP A 147 2.42 8.57 25.52
C TRP A 147 3.68 9.23 24.96
N GLU A 148 4.84 8.56 25.09
CA GLU A 148 6.09 9.06 24.50
C GLU A 148 6.00 9.16 22.97
N GLN A 149 5.35 8.19 22.32
CA GLN A 149 5.13 8.24 20.87
C GLN A 149 4.16 9.36 20.46
N ILE A 150 3.13 9.63 21.27
CA ILE A 150 2.19 10.74 21.05
C ILE A 150 2.92 12.07 21.17
N GLU A 151 3.68 12.26 22.25
CA GLU A 151 4.45 13.48 22.51
C GLU A 151 5.43 13.78 21.39
N GLU A 152 6.13 12.76 20.87
CA GLU A 152 7.05 12.91 19.74
C GLU A 152 6.33 13.34 18.46
N LEU A 153 5.17 12.75 18.16
CA LEU A 153 4.38 13.15 16.99
C LEU A 153 3.80 14.57 17.12
N GLU A 154 3.32 14.95 18.30
CA GLU A 154 2.82 16.30 18.58
C GLU A 154 3.94 17.35 18.56
N ALA A 155 5.15 17.01 19.01
CA ALA A 155 6.32 17.88 18.90
C ALA A 155 6.67 18.16 17.44
N VAL A 156 6.61 17.13 16.58
CA VAL A 156 6.81 17.30 15.13
C VAL A 156 5.72 18.18 14.52
N GLU A 157 4.45 17.99 14.89
CA GLU A 157 3.33 18.82 14.42
C GLU A 157 3.48 20.30 14.84
N ARG A 158 4.03 20.55 16.03
CA ARG A 158 4.33 21.90 16.54
C ARG A 158 5.65 22.49 16.00
N GLY A 159 6.37 21.76 15.14
CA GLY A 159 7.67 22.20 14.61
C GLY A 159 8.81 22.22 15.65
N GLU A 160 8.63 21.53 16.77
CA GLU A 160 9.63 21.40 17.84
C GLU A 160 10.49 20.17 17.58
N MET A 161 11.56 20.33 16.79
CA MET A 161 12.56 19.28 16.65
C MET A 161 13.67 19.51 17.66
N THR A 162 13.95 18.52 18.51
CA THR A 162 15.11 18.58 19.41
C THR A 162 16.37 18.17 18.66
N ARG A 163 17.33 19.09 18.51
CA ARG A 163 18.66 18.79 17.95
C ARG A 163 19.65 18.69 19.10
N GLY A 164 19.72 17.52 19.75
CA GLY A 164 20.57 17.30 20.92
C GLY A 164 19.84 17.57 22.23
N ARG A 165 20.38 18.45 23.08
CA ARG A 165 19.70 18.93 24.31
C ARG A 165 18.89 20.21 24.11
N GLU A 166 18.87 20.73 22.89
CA GLU A 166 18.22 21.99 22.55
C GLU A 166 16.95 21.76 21.75
N VAL A 167 15.86 22.42 22.16
CA VAL A 167 14.59 22.47 21.44
C VAL A 167 14.70 23.60 20.41
N VAL A 168 14.84 23.25 19.14
CA VAL A 168 14.81 24.24 18.05
C VAL A 168 13.38 24.33 17.55
N ARG A 169 12.79 25.52 17.65
CA ARG A 169 11.50 25.83 17.02
C ARG A 169 11.79 26.25 15.59
N VAL A 170 11.31 25.50 14.62
CA VAL A 170 11.42 25.89 13.21
C VAL A 170 10.28 26.86 12.91
N THR A 171 10.59 28.16 12.86
CA THR A 171 9.71 29.17 12.27
C THR A 171 9.78 29.07 10.75
N ALA A 172 8.63 29.19 10.07
CA ALA A 172 8.48 28.98 8.62
C ALA A 172 8.97 30.15 7.74
N GLU A 173 10.01 30.89 8.15
CA GLU A 173 10.45 32.13 7.48
C GLU A 173 11.95 32.19 7.10
N ASP A 174 12.70 31.09 7.13
CA ASP A 174 14.13 31.10 6.76
C ASP A 174 14.42 30.40 5.42
N ASP A 175 13.80 30.87 4.33
CA ASP A 175 14.16 30.47 2.96
C ASP A 175 14.40 31.67 2.00
N GLU A 176 14.67 32.87 2.52
CA GLU A 176 15.02 34.01 1.68
C GLU A 176 16.28 34.76 2.16
N ASN A 177 17.31 34.65 1.32
CA ASN A 177 18.30 35.69 1.03
C ASN A 177 19.44 35.94 2.05
N ASN A 178 20.60 35.32 1.82
CA ASN A 178 21.87 35.91 2.27
C ASN A 178 23.00 35.72 1.25
N THR A 179 22.99 36.54 0.20
CA THR A 179 24.16 36.88 -0.60
C THR A 179 24.82 38.14 -0.02
N GLY A 180 25.98 38.00 0.62
CA GLY A 180 26.75 39.13 1.16
C GLY A 180 28.14 38.72 1.61
N VAL A 181 29.15 39.24 0.93
CA VAL A 181 30.56 38.83 0.92
C VAL A 181 31.32 39.34 2.16
N GLY A 182 32.27 38.54 2.69
CA GLY A 182 33.25 38.98 3.69
C GLY A 182 34.25 37.88 4.06
N GLU A 183 35.45 37.94 3.46
CA GLU A 183 36.58 37.01 3.62
C GLU A 183 37.16 36.94 5.03
N SER A 184 37.51 35.73 5.49
CA SER A 184 38.87 35.39 5.95
C SER A 184 39.04 33.88 6.20
N GLN A 185 40.24 33.41 5.89
CA GLN A 185 40.66 32.04 5.64
C GLN A 185 40.65 31.11 6.88
N ALA A 186 40.19 29.87 6.70
CA ALA A 186 40.89 28.66 7.17
C ALA A 186 40.36 27.41 6.44
N THR A 187 41.28 26.68 5.84
CA THR A 187 41.12 25.45 5.05
C THR A 187 40.37 24.33 5.78
N GLN A 188 39.27 23.84 5.20
CA GLN A 188 38.88 22.42 5.25
C GLN A 188 37.91 22.04 4.12
N ARG A 189 38.21 20.90 3.50
CA ARG A 189 37.63 20.25 2.30
C ARG A 189 36.13 19.91 2.47
N PRO A 190 35.24 20.19 1.50
CA PRO A 190 33.83 19.84 1.63
C PRO A 190 33.55 18.38 1.24
N PRO A 191 32.80 17.60 2.03
CA PRO A 191 32.17 16.37 1.55
C PRO A 191 30.94 16.71 0.70
N ARG A 192 30.74 15.88 -0.31
CA ARG A 192 29.69 15.98 -1.32
C ARG A 192 28.30 15.96 -0.69
N THR A 193 27.45 16.84 -1.19
CA THR A 193 26.03 16.98 -0.93
C THR A 193 25.26 15.69 -1.21
N SER A 194 24.70 15.08 -0.17
CA SER A 194 23.52 14.23 -0.27
C SER A 194 22.35 14.97 0.38
N SER A 195 21.65 15.77 -0.42
CA SER A 195 20.33 16.30 -0.11
C SER A 195 19.36 15.13 0.08
N GLY A 196 18.74 15.05 1.27
CA GLY A 196 17.75 14.01 1.59
C GLY A 196 17.65 13.56 3.06
N ALA A 197 18.32 14.24 4.00
CA ALA A 197 18.43 13.78 5.39
C ALA A 197 17.55 14.53 6.41
N ALA A 198 16.42 15.12 6.00
CA ALA A 198 15.54 15.88 6.91
C ALA A 198 14.38 15.06 7.52
N ALA A 199 14.18 13.80 7.14
CA ALA A 199 13.06 12.97 7.64
C ALA A 199 13.45 11.95 8.74
N ASN A 200 14.72 11.90 9.18
CA ASN A 200 15.25 10.75 9.96
C ASN A 200 15.53 11.06 11.45
N THR A 201 15.09 12.20 11.97
CA THR A 201 15.43 12.60 13.35
C THR A 201 14.43 12.10 14.40
N SER A 202 13.21 11.72 14.03
CA SER A 202 12.18 11.19 14.96
C SER A 202 12.28 9.67 15.25
N VAL A 203 13.45 9.07 15.02
CA VAL A 203 13.69 7.61 15.22
C VAL A 203 14.79 7.36 16.25
N ARG A 204 15.29 8.41 16.93
CA ARG A 204 16.50 8.31 17.77
C ARG A 204 16.29 7.84 19.21
N ARG A 205 15.07 7.60 19.69
CA ARG A 205 14.84 7.05 21.05
C ARG A 205 14.52 5.56 21.11
N ALA A 206 14.08 4.97 19.99
CA ALA A 206 14.05 3.54 19.84
C ALA A 206 15.49 3.03 19.63
N GLY A 207 16.19 2.74 20.74
CA GLY A 207 17.57 2.27 20.70
C GLY A 207 17.76 1.04 19.80
N LYS A 208 19.01 0.62 19.61
CA LYS A 208 19.39 -0.55 18.80
C LYS A 208 18.67 -1.87 19.18
N ASN A 209 17.95 -1.87 20.32
CA ASN A 209 17.23 -3.00 20.90
C ASN A 209 15.70 -2.82 20.91
N ALA A 210 15.14 -1.91 20.10
CA ALA A 210 13.70 -1.74 20.03
C ALA A 210 13.00 -3.00 19.47
N THR A 211 11.90 -3.40 20.11
CA THR A 211 11.06 -4.53 19.71
C THR A 211 9.81 -4.00 19.01
N HIS A 212 9.55 -4.49 17.80
CA HIS A 212 8.39 -4.05 17.03
C HIS A 212 7.32 -5.13 16.94
N ARG A 213 6.07 -4.68 16.94
CA ARG A 213 4.90 -5.48 16.61
C ARG A 213 4.38 -5.03 15.25
N LEU A 214 4.14 -5.98 14.35
CA LEU A 214 3.55 -5.73 13.04
C LEU A 214 2.19 -6.42 12.95
N VAL A 215 1.32 -5.88 12.11
CA VAL A 215 0.13 -6.59 11.61
C VAL A 215 0.42 -6.96 10.16
N LEU A 216 0.42 -8.25 9.86
CA LEU A 216 0.70 -8.78 8.54
C LEU A 216 -0.58 -9.31 7.90
N GLN A 217 -0.65 -9.25 6.56
CA GLN A 217 -1.76 -9.80 5.79
C GLN A 217 -1.25 -10.63 4.61
N ASP A 218 -1.83 -11.80 4.37
CA ASP A 218 -1.53 -12.61 3.19
C ASP A 218 -2.41 -12.27 1.97
N CYS A 219 -2.21 -12.97 0.85
CA CYS A 219 -2.98 -12.76 -0.38
C CYS A 219 -4.46 -13.14 -0.28
N LYS A 220 -4.87 -13.91 0.75
CA LYS A 220 -6.28 -14.25 1.02
C LYS A 220 -6.94 -13.23 1.96
N GLY A 221 -6.18 -12.25 2.44
CA GLY A 221 -6.65 -11.24 3.37
C GLY A 221 -6.58 -11.67 4.83
N THR A 222 -6.04 -12.86 5.15
CA THR A 222 -5.84 -13.34 6.51
C THR A 222 -4.84 -12.46 7.22
N LYS A 223 -5.23 -11.92 8.38
CA LYS A 223 -4.40 -11.02 9.19
C LYS A 223 -3.79 -11.77 10.36
N VAL A 224 -2.53 -11.50 10.65
CA VAL A 224 -1.81 -12.12 11.77
C VAL A 224 -0.90 -11.09 12.43
N TYR A 225 -0.75 -11.17 13.76
CA TYR A 225 0.26 -10.36 14.44
C TYR A 225 1.64 -10.95 14.20
N ALA A 226 2.66 -10.10 14.22
CA ALA A 226 4.04 -10.53 14.17
C ALA A 226 4.87 -9.77 15.19
N LEU A 227 5.80 -10.46 15.83
CA LEU A 227 6.69 -9.91 16.83
C LEU A 227 8.14 -10.08 16.39
N GLU A 228 8.90 -8.99 16.42
CA GLU A 228 10.34 -9.02 16.17
C GLU A 228 11.08 -9.72 17.34
N LEU A 229 11.39 -11.00 17.18
CA LEU A 229 12.08 -11.79 18.22
C LEU A 229 13.58 -11.51 18.22
N ARG A 230 14.16 -11.32 17.03
CA ARG A 230 15.55 -10.92 16.81
C ARG A 230 15.56 -9.69 15.92
N ARG A 231 16.53 -8.81 16.11
CA ARG A 231 16.62 -7.55 15.38
C ARG A 231 16.66 -7.79 13.86
N ILE A 232 15.78 -7.12 13.13
CA ILE A 232 15.73 -7.14 11.67
C ILE A 232 16.03 -5.73 11.15
N ASP A 233 17.11 -5.61 10.38
CA ASP A 233 17.45 -4.37 9.71
C ASP A 233 16.36 -4.00 8.70
N GLY A 234 15.80 -2.79 8.86
CA GLY A 234 14.68 -2.30 8.05
C GLY A 234 13.33 -2.34 8.78
N VAL A 235 13.19 -3.14 9.86
CA VAL A 235 11.99 -3.11 10.70
C VAL A 235 12.10 -2.00 11.74
N ASN A 236 11.38 -0.90 11.49
CA ASN A 236 11.24 0.22 12.43
C ASN A 236 10.06 1.11 12.04
N VAL A 237 9.44 1.75 13.03
CA VAL A 237 8.51 2.85 12.79
C VAL A 237 9.20 3.95 11.96
N GLY A 238 8.53 4.41 10.90
CA GLY A 238 9.05 5.42 9.98
C GLY A 238 9.97 4.87 8.89
N LYS A 239 10.56 3.68 9.07
CA LYS A 239 11.28 2.95 8.01
C LYS A 239 10.36 2.00 7.26
N THR A 240 9.71 1.11 8.00
CA THR A 240 8.75 0.14 7.47
C THR A 240 7.51 0.88 6.98
N GLN A 241 7.10 0.62 5.75
CA GLN A 241 5.96 1.27 5.11
C GLN A 241 4.71 0.37 5.17
N ALA A 242 3.53 0.99 5.20
CA ALA A 242 2.27 0.30 5.01
C ALA A 242 2.17 -0.23 3.57
N GLY A 243 1.79 -1.50 3.46
CA GLY A 243 1.81 -2.28 2.23
C GLY A 243 3.18 -2.86 1.85
N GLU A 244 4.22 -2.65 2.66
CA GLU A 244 5.54 -3.24 2.43
C GLU A 244 5.47 -4.77 2.39
N LYS A 245 6.17 -5.37 1.42
CA LYS A 245 6.13 -6.80 1.16
C LYS A 245 7.23 -7.52 1.93
N ILE A 246 6.86 -8.61 2.59
CA ILE A 246 7.76 -9.48 3.34
C ILE A 246 7.55 -10.91 2.86
N LEU A 247 8.65 -11.61 2.59
CA LEU A 247 8.63 -13.05 2.37
C LEU A 247 8.94 -13.75 3.70
N LEU A 248 7.97 -14.50 4.23
CA LEU A 248 8.21 -15.44 5.33
C LEU A 248 8.73 -16.74 4.71
N LYS A 249 9.87 -17.24 5.19
CA LYS A 249 10.48 -18.47 4.67
C LYS A 249 9.80 -19.70 5.27
N THR A 250 10.05 -20.85 4.67
CA THR A 250 9.71 -22.16 5.26
C THR A 250 10.26 -22.28 6.69
N ASP A 251 9.49 -22.97 7.52
CA ASP A 251 9.76 -23.19 8.95
C ASP A 251 9.73 -21.92 9.82
N THR A 252 9.20 -20.79 9.31
CA THR A 252 8.90 -19.64 10.18
C THR A 252 7.87 -20.06 11.22
N VAL A 253 8.12 -19.71 12.47
CA VAL A 253 7.29 -20.12 13.61
C VAL A 253 6.15 -19.14 13.81
N ILE A 254 4.94 -19.68 13.98
CA ILE A 254 3.75 -18.98 14.42
C ILE A 254 3.35 -19.58 15.76
N ALA A 255 3.40 -18.79 16.82
CA ALA A 255 3.04 -19.23 18.16
C ALA A 255 1.88 -18.40 18.67
N ARG A 256 0.80 -19.06 19.12
CA ARG A 256 -0.39 -18.40 19.71
C ARG A 256 -0.94 -17.26 18.85
N GLY A 257 -1.07 -17.49 17.55
CA GLY A 257 -1.57 -16.49 16.61
C GLY A 257 -0.58 -15.37 16.24
N THR A 258 0.71 -15.51 16.61
CA THR A 258 1.75 -14.49 16.35
C THR A 258 2.92 -15.09 15.59
N VAL A 259 3.29 -14.49 14.45
CA VAL A 259 4.49 -14.83 13.69
C VAL A 259 5.73 -14.34 14.45
N LEU A 260 6.67 -15.23 14.73
CA LEU A 260 7.93 -14.90 15.38
C LEU A 260 8.96 -14.54 14.32
N LEU A 261 9.23 -13.25 14.17
CA LEU A 261 10.12 -12.74 13.12
C LEU A 261 11.57 -12.81 13.57
N GLU A 262 12.39 -13.43 12.73
CA GLU A 262 13.85 -13.50 12.84
C GLU A 262 14.47 -13.15 11.48
N PRO A 263 15.65 -12.51 11.46
CA PRO A 263 16.30 -12.08 10.21
C PRO A 263 16.64 -13.26 9.28
N GLU A 264 16.80 -14.46 9.83
CA GLU A 264 17.08 -15.67 9.06
C GLU A 264 15.81 -16.25 8.41
N LYS A 265 14.62 -15.97 8.95
CA LYS A 265 13.33 -16.55 8.56
C LYS A 265 12.43 -15.61 7.76
N CYS A 266 12.82 -14.35 7.57
CA CYS A 266 12.12 -13.44 6.69
C CYS A 266 13.06 -12.72 5.70
N VAL A 267 12.48 -12.14 4.65
CA VAL A 267 13.17 -11.25 3.71
C VAL A 267 12.26 -10.05 3.48
N LEU A 268 12.75 -8.84 3.76
CA LEU A 268 12.07 -7.61 3.40
C LEU A 268 12.24 -7.38 1.90
N LEU A 269 11.13 -7.40 1.15
CA LEU A 269 11.13 -7.17 -0.29
C LEU A 269 10.92 -5.68 -0.62
N GLY A 270 10.44 -4.89 0.34
CA GLY A 270 10.17 -3.47 0.20
C GLY A 270 8.81 -3.18 -0.45
N GLY A 271 8.70 -1.99 -1.04
CA GLY A 271 7.43 -1.50 -1.60
C GLY A 271 6.56 -0.77 -0.57
N LYS A 272 5.50 -0.14 -1.07
CA LYS A 272 4.47 0.52 -0.26
C LYS A 272 3.20 0.67 -1.08
N VAL A 273 2.05 0.63 -0.41
CA VAL A 273 0.76 0.97 -1.02
C VAL A 273 0.45 2.41 -0.61
N GLU A 274 0.56 3.36 -1.54
CA GLU A 274 0.51 4.80 -1.23
C GLU A 274 -0.77 5.20 -0.49
N ALA A 275 -1.92 4.68 -0.92
CA ALA A 275 -3.20 4.94 -0.27
C ALA A 275 -3.20 4.48 1.19
N TRP A 276 -2.56 3.34 1.49
CA TRP A 276 -2.47 2.80 2.85
C TRP A 276 -1.46 3.56 3.69
N GLN A 277 -0.30 3.91 3.13
CA GLN A 277 0.71 4.70 3.83
C GLN A 277 0.17 6.06 4.24
N LYS A 278 -0.61 6.71 3.37
CA LYS A 278 -1.28 7.97 3.68
C LYS A 278 -2.27 7.81 4.85
N VAL A 279 -3.21 6.87 4.73
CA VAL A 279 -4.21 6.61 5.79
C VAL A 279 -3.54 6.20 7.12
N TRP A 280 -2.48 5.42 7.03
CA TRP A 280 -1.72 4.99 8.19
C TRP A 280 -1.03 6.17 8.87
N SER A 281 -0.34 7.02 8.11
CA SER A 281 0.41 8.18 8.63
C SER A 281 -0.55 9.21 9.24
N ASP A 282 -1.59 9.60 8.49
CA ASP A 282 -2.58 10.60 8.90
C ASP A 282 -3.35 10.14 10.15
N GLY A 283 -3.67 8.86 10.25
CA GLY A 283 -4.44 8.30 11.36
C GLY A 283 -3.62 7.83 12.57
N ARG A 284 -2.28 7.85 12.50
CA ARG A 284 -1.41 7.23 13.52
C ARG A 284 -1.59 7.89 14.89
N LEU A 285 -1.57 9.22 14.94
CA LEU A 285 -1.68 9.99 16.17
C LEU A 285 -3.02 9.73 16.89
N ALA A 286 -4.12 9.72 16.14
CA ALA A 286 -5.44 9.42 16.68
C ALA A 286 -5.52 8.00 17.26
N ARG A 287 -5.01 6.98 16.53
CA ARG A 287 -4.97 5.59 17.01
C ARG A 287 -4.14 5.43 18.28
N LEU A 288 -2.99 6.12 18.36
CA LEU A 288 -2.15 6.10 19.56
C LEU A 288 -2.84 6.71 20.77
N ARG A 289 -3.50 7.87 20.62
CA ARG A 289 -4.27 8.52 21.69
C ARG A 289 -5.40 7.61 22.19
N GLU A 290 -6.18 7.04 21.29
CA GLU A 290 -7.26 6.11 21.65
C GLU A 290 -6.73 4.89 22.42
N ALA A 291 -5.63 4.30 21.96
CA ALA A 291 -5.02 3.15 22.61
C ALA A 291 -4.43 3.51 23.99
N ALA A 292 -3.82 4.69 24.14
CA ALA A 292 -3.31 5.18 25.42
C ALA A 292 -4.42 5.44 26.44
N SER A 293 -5.58 5.95 26.01
CA SER A 293 -6.74 6.15 26.87
C SER A 293 -7.33 4.84 27.39
N ARG A 294 -7.32 3.77 26.58
CA ARG A 294 -7.80 2.43 27.00
C ARG A 294 -6.90 1.77 28.06
N GLU A 295 -5.63 2.14 28.10
CA GLU A 295 -4.65 1.60 29.03
C GLU A 295 -4.60 2.29 30.39
N GLN A 296 -5.26 3.44 30.57
CA GLN A 296 -5.40 4.03 31.91
C GLN A 296 -6.46 3.24 32.69
N PRO A 297 -6.08 2.38 33.66
CA PRO A 297 -7.08 1.86 34.56
C PRO A 297 -7.62 3.04 35.36
N GLN A 298 -8.94 3.15 35.45
CA GLN A 298 -9.60 4.14 36.31
C GLN A 298 -8.98 4.05 37.70
N ARG A 299 -8.09 4.98 38.03
CA ARG A 299 -7.65 5.20 39.40
C ARG A 299 -8.82 5.88 40.10
N THR A 300 -9.70 5.05 40.66
CA THR A 300 -10.69 5.43 41.68
C THR A 300 -9.99 5.75 42.99
#